data_AF-A0A0P7BR75-F1
#
_entry.id   AF-A0A0P7BR75-F1
#
_cell.length_a   1.000
_cell.length_b   1.000
_cell.length_c   1.000
_cell.angle_alpha   90.00
_cell.angle_beta   90.00
_cell.angle_gamma   90.00
#
_symmetry.space_group_name_H-M   'P 1'
#
loop_
_entity.id
_entity.type
_entity.pdbx_description
1 polymer ?
#
loop_
_entity_poly.entity_id
_entity_poly.type
_entity_poly.pdbx_seq_one_letter_code
_entity_poly.pdbx_strand_id
1 'polypeptide(L)'
;MPALTITVQPPREMQVGEVVYPPVIGNLVCQRPHDGYYFFAMAVLLQFDGSVIDGGLTGTTVSTGVALDATDSSRPSVVFAFPGMTILYRGVYRIRLDVYMVAYEHPDRATLGTQAETRNITILEEPVAYARPSDRERDLMRSLRRAGIPVPEP
;
A
#
# COMPACT_ATOMS: atom_id res chain seq x y z
N MET A 1 -3.20 18.22 7.48
CA MET A 1 -3.33 16.77 7.69
C MET A 1 -2.42 16.06 6.68
N PRO A 2 -1.77 14.96 7.07
CA PRO A 2 -0.92 14.20 6.15
C PRO A 2 -1.79 13.62 5.03
N ALA A 3 -1.28 13.63 3.81
CA ALA A 3 -2.01 13.17 2.63
C ALA A 3 -1.42 11.86 2.15
N LEU A 4 -2.23 10.79 2.17
CA LEU A 4 -1.86 9.50 1.61
C LEU A 4 -2.26 9.42 0.14
N THR A 5 -1.38 8.91 -0.70
CA THR A 5 -1.67 8.65 -2.12
C THR A 5 -1.14 7.27 -2.49
N ILE A 6 -1.94 6.51 -3.24
CA ILE A 6 -1.48 5.23 -3.80
C ILE A 6 -0.59 5.53 -5.01
N THR A 7 0.71 5.26 -4.88
CA THR A 7 1.72 5.57 -5.90
C THR A 7 1.98 4.41 -6.87
N VAL A 8 1.74 3.18 -6.43
CA VAL A 8 1.69 2.00 -7.32
C VAL A 8 0.34 1.34 -7.14
N GLN A 9 -0.39 1.26 -8.25
CA GLN A 9 -1.73 0.68 -8.25
C GLN A 9 -1.63 -0.83 -8.47
N PRO A 10 -2.52 -1.62 -7.85
CA PRO A 10 -2.65 -3.03 -8.19
C PRO A 10 -3.09 -3.17 -9.66
N PRO A 11 -2.88 -4.33 -10.27
CA PRO A 11 -3.45 -4.66 -11.59
C PRO A 11 -4.98 -4.49 -11.59
N ARG A 12 -5.56 -4.29 -12.77
CA ARG A 12 -7.03 -4.17 -12.90
C ARG A 12 -7.74 -5.51 -12.81
N GLU A 13 -7.04 -6.56 -13.22
CA GLU A 13 -7.55 -7.93 -13.27
C GLU A 13 -6.45 -8.86 -12.74
N MET A 14 -6.84 -9.88 -11.97
CA MET A 14 -5.94 -10.89 -11.44
C MET A 14 -6.65 -12.23 -11.30
N GLN A 15 -5.86 -13.30 -11.22
CA GLN A 15 -6.36 -14.59 -10.79
C GLN A 15 -6.52 -14.65 -9.25
N VAL A 16 -7.56 -15.34 -8.78
CA VAL A 16 -7.75 -15.67 -7.35
C VAL A 16 -6.49 -16.33 -6.78
N GLY A 17 -6.05 -15.89 -5.61
CA GLY A 17 -4.93 -16.51 -4.89
C GLY A 17 -3.54 -16.10 -5.43
N GLU A 18 -3.48 -15.29 -6.49
CA GLU A 18 -2.22 -14.78 -7.00
C GLU A 18 -1.69 -13.63 -6.12
N VAL A 19 -0.37 -13.48 -6.07
CA VAL A 19 0.27 -12.33 -5.43
C VAL A 19 -0.03 -11.07 -6.26
N VAL A 20 -0.47 -10.02 -5.58
CA VAL A 20 -0.76 -8.71 -6.18
C VAL A 20 0.52 -8.12 -6.78
N TYR A 21 0.58 -8.12 -8.10
CA TYR A 21 1.66 -7.52 -8.86
C TYR A 21 1.16 -6.68 -10.05
N PRO A 22 1.56 -5.40 -10.17
CA PRO A 22 2.44 -4.64 -9.29
C PRO A 22 1.94 -4.53 -7.84
N PRO A 23 2.83 -4.48 -6.83
CA PRO A 23 2.42 -4.42 -5.44
C PRO A 23 1.77 -3.07 -5.13
N VAL A 24 0.83 -3.06 -4.19
CA VAL A 24 0.26 -1.80 -3.71
C VAL A 24 1.31 -1.05 -2.89
N ILE A 25 1.56 0.20 -3.27
CA ILE A 25 2.47 1.09 -2.55
C ILE A 25 1.74 2.39 -2.25
N GLY A 26 1.69 2.76 -0.98
CA GLY A 26 1.18 4.03 -0.49
C GLY A 26 2.31 4.99 -0.14
N ASN A 27 2.11 6.27 -0.42
CA ASN A 27 3.02 7.35 -0.04
C ASN A 27 2.29 8.39 0.80
N LEU A 28 2.79 8.62 2.01
CA LEU A 28 2.28 9.60 2.95
C LEU A 28 3.17 10.83 2.95
N VAL A 29 2.66 11.94 2.41
CA VAL A 29 3.37 13.21 2.44
C VAL A 29 3.08 13.90 3.76
N CYS A 30 4.12 14.20 4.53
CA CYS A 30 4.00 14.88 5.81
C CYS A 30 4.33 16.36 5.72
N GLN A 31 3.57 17.17 6.45
CA GLN A 31 3.71 18.63 6.44
C GLN A 31 4.91 19.11 7.26
N ARG A 32 5.41 18.27 8.18
CA ARG A 32 6.57 18.51 9.03
C ARG A 32 7.40 17.23 9.13
N PRO A 33 8.70 17.32 9.45
CA PRO A 33 9.50 16.17 9.87
C PRO A 33 8.76 15.37 10.95
N HIS A 34 8.86 14.05 10.87
CA HIS A 34 8.10 13.10 11.69
C HIS A 34 8.61 13.02 13.14
N ASP A 35 8.68 14.15 13.82
CA ASP A 35 9.16 14.19 15.20
C ASP A 35 8.09 13.61 16.13
N GLY A 36 8.37 12.44 16.71
CA GLY A 36 7.57 11.84 17.78
C GLY A 36 6.52 10.80 17.39
N TYR A 37 6.45 10.37 16.12
CA TYR A 37 5.45 9.39 15.66
C TYR A 37 6.03 8.28 14.78
N TYR A 38 5.63 7.04 15.06
CA TYR A 38 5.77 5.91 14.13
C TYR A 38 4.50 5.82 13.27
N PHE A 39 4.67 5.33 12.04
CA PHE A 39 3.55 5.08 11.15
C PHE A 39 3.56 3.62 10.71
N PHE A 40 2.39 3.02 10.67
CA PHE A 40 2.17 1.76 9.97
C PHE A 40 0.87 1.85 9.19
N ALA A 41 0.74 1.05 8.15
CA ALA A 41 -0.45 0.99 7.32
C ALA A 41 -1.01 -0.43 7.31
N MET A 42 -2.33 -0.54 7.38
CA MET A 42 -3.06 -1.80 7.19
C MET A 42 -3.79 -1.76 5.85
N ALA A 43 -3.70 -2.85 5.09
CA ALA A 43 -4.49 -3.05 3.89
C ALA A 43 -5.80 -3.75 4.25
N VAL A 44 -6.91 -3.17 3.80
CA VAL A 44 -8.26 -3.67 4.03
C VAL A 44 -8.94 -3.89 2.67
N LEU A 45 -9.57 -5.05 2.49
CA LEU A 45 -10.34 -5.33 1.28
C LEU A 45 -11.74 -4.77 1.40
N LEU A 46 -12.13 -3.97 0.41
CA LEU A 46 -13.46 -3.40 0.29
C LEU A 46 -14.15 -4.02 -0.91
N GLN A 47 -15.41 -4.40 -0.75
CA GLN A 47 -16.28 -4.69 -1.88
C GLN A 47 -16.73 -3.39 -2.57
N PHE A 48 -17.34 -3.51 -3.75
CA PHE A 48 -17.83 -2.36 -4.52
C PHE A 48 -18.77 -1.42 -3.72
N ASP A 49 -19.58 -1.98 -2.83
CA ASP A 49 -20.50 -1.24 -1.94
C ASP A 49 -19.80 -0.57 -0.73
N GLY A 50 -18.49 -0.76 -0.57
CA GLY A 50 -17.70 -0.22 0.53
C GLY A 50 -17.71 -1.10 1.79
N SER A 51 -18.36 -2.27 1.76
CA SER A 51 -18.29 -3.23 2.86
C SER A 51 -16.88 -3.82 3.00
N VAL A 52 -16.43 -3.99 4.24
CA VAL A 52 -15.15 -4.61 4.55
C VAL A 52 -15.30 -6.12 4.47
N ILE A 53 -14.42 -6.77 3.70
CA ILE A 53 -14.37 -8.22 3.58
C ILE A 53 -13.27 -8.74 4.50
N ASP A 54 -13.68 -9.25 5.67
CA ASP A 54 -12.78 -9.89 6.60
C ASP A 54 -12.27 -11.23 6.04
N GLY A 55 -10.99 -11.54 6.31
CA GLY A 55 -10.32 -12.74 5.80
C GLY A 55 -10.12 -12.80 4.27
N GLY A 56 -10.45 -11.74 3.53
CA GLY A 56 -10.30 -11.70 2.07
C GLY A 56 -8.87 -11.45 1.58
N LEU A 57 -8.00 -10.94 2.44
CA LEU A 57 -6.57 -10.71 2.19
C LEU A 57 -5.69 -11.64 2.99
N THR A 58 -4.58 -12.05 2.40
CA THR A 58 -3.50 -12.76 3.09
C THR A 58 -2.12 -12.27 2.63
N GLY A 59 -1.07 -12.79 3.26
CA GLY A 59 0.31 -12.35 3.05
C GLY A 59 0.59 -11.04 3.77
N THR A 60 1.21 -10.07 3.09
CA THR A 60 1.54 -8.78 3.69
C THR A 60 0.32 -7.86 3.69
N THR A 61 -0.44 -7.87 4.79
CA THR A 61 -1.59 -6.98 5.01
C THR A 61 -1.26 -5.81 5.92
N VAL A 62 -0.05 -5.77 6.50
CA VAL A 62 0.44 -4.69 7.35
C VAL A 62 1.85 -4.32 6.91
N SER A 63 2.13 -3.01 6.80
CA SER A 63 3.46 -2.48 6.47
C SER A 63 3.84 -1.40 7.47
N THR A 64 5.06 -1.50 8.01
CA THR A 64 5.69 -0.36 8.69
C THR A 64 6.07 0.70 7.67
N GLY A 65 5.96 1.97 8.04
CA GLY A 65 6.35 3.09 7.20
C GLY A 65 7.86 3.24 7.14
N VAL A 66 8.40 3.40 5.92
CA VAL A 66 9.81 3.72 5.70
C VAL A 66 9.93 5.18 5.27
N ALA A 67 10.66 5.98 6.04
CA ALA A 67 10.93 7.36 5.69
C ALA A 67 11.87 7.42 4.47
N LEU A 68 11.49 8.21 3.48
CA LEU A 68 12.36 8.60 2.38
C LEU A 68 12.83 10.02 2.65
N ASP A 69 14.14 10.19 2.80
CA ASP A 69 14.74 11.50 2.97
C ASP A 69 14.52 12.33 1.70
N ALA A 70 14.03 13.55 1.89
CA ALA A 70 13.86 14.49 0.80
C ALA A 70 15.24 15.03 0.40
N THR A 71 15.82 14.52 -0.68
CA THR A 71 17.18 14.88 -1.06
C THR A 71 17.37 16.29 -1.60
N ASP A 72 16.36 17.17 -1.72
CA ASP A 72 16.65 18.56 -2.14
C ASP A 72 15.55 19.65 -2.03
N SER A 73 14.44 19.46 -1.28
CA SER A 73 13.36 20.45 -1.00
C SER A 73 11.94 19.84 -0.99
N SER A 74 11.83 18.53 -1.23
CA SER A 74 10.55 17.82 -1.07
C SER A 74 10.15 17.77 0.40
N ARG A 75 8.84 17.74 0.66
CA ARG A 75 8.32 17.38 1.98
C ARG A 75 8.78 15.95 2.33
N PRO A 76 9.08 15.67 3.62
CA PRO A 76 9.38 14.31 4.05
C PRO A 76 8.20 13.39 3.73
N SER A 77 8.51 12.18 3.28
CA SER A 77 7.51 11.23 2.84
C SER A 77 7.77 9.85 3.44
N VAL A 78 6.70 9.16 3.81
CA VAL A 78 6.75 7.80 4.33
C VAL A 78 6.06 6.86 3.36
N VAL A 79 6.76 5.80 2.99
CA VAL A 79 6.25 4.80 2.06
C VAL A 79 5.84 3.53 2.80
N PHE A 80 4.72 2.96 2.38
CA PHE A 80 4.20 1.67 2.83
C PHE A 80 4.09 0.76 1.62
N ALA A 81 4.74 -0.41 1.67
CA ALA A 81 4.73 -1.37 0.58
C ALA A 81 4.12 -2.68 1.07
N PHE A 82 3.26 -3.28 0.23
CA PHE A 82 2.56 -4.52 0.56
C PHE A 82 2.98 -5.65 -0.40
N PRO A 83 4.27 -6.08 -0.37
CA PRO A 83 4.76 -7.16 -1.22
C PRO A 83 4.16 -8.50 -0.79
N GLY A 84 3.74 -9.35 -1.73
CA GLY A 84 3.20 -10.68 -1.36
C GLY A 84 1.79 -10.66 -0.79
N MET A 85 1.08 -9.53 -0.87
CA MET A 85 -0.35 -9.49 -0.59
C MET A 85 -1.12 -10.29 -1.64
N THR A 86 -2.14 -11.02 -1.21
CA THR A 86 -2.98 -11.86 -2.09
C THR A 86 -4.46 -11.68 -1.75
N ILE A 87 -5.33 -11.73 -2.77
CA ILE A 87 -6.79 -11.71 -2.62
C ILE A 87 -7.34 -13.12 -2.83
N LEU A 88 -8.11 -13.63 -1.86
CA LEU A 88 -8.49 -15.05 -1.78
C LEU A 88 -9.82 -15.40 -2.44
N TYR A 89 -10.63 -14.40 -2.79
CA TYR A 89 -11.97 -14.62 -3.31
C TYR A 89 -12.17 -13.88 -4.63
N ARG A 90 -12.96 -14.50 -5.51
CA ARG A 90 -13.38 -13.87 -6.77
C ARG A 90 -14.35 -12.74 -6.50
N GLY A 91 -14.29 -11.69 -7.32
CA GLY A 91 -15.18 -10.54 -7.19
C GLY A 91 -14.56 -9.25 -7.66
N VAL A 92 -15.24 -8.13 -7.40
CA VAL A 92 -14.74 -6.79 -7.71
C VAL A 92 -14.50 -6.05 -6.40
N TYR A 93 -13.26 -5.66 -6.18
CA TYR A 93 -12.81 -5.09 -4.91
C TYR A 93 -12.01 -3.80 -5.09
N ARG A 94 -11.83 -3.09 -3.99
CA ARG A 94 -10.81 -2.05 -3.80
C ARG A 94 -9.99 -2.42 -2.58
N ILE A 95 -8.74 -1.97 -2.53
CA ILE A 95 -7.91 -2.08 -1.35
C ILE A 95 -7.84 -0.69 -0.72
N ARG A 96 -8.20 -0.57 0.55
CA ARG A 96 -8.01 0.65 1.33
C ARG A 96 -6.79 0.49 2.21
N LEU A 97 -5.90 1.47 2.16
CA LEU A 97 -4.78 1.59 3.08
C LEU A 97 -5.19 2.50 4.23
N ASP A 98 -5.21 1.94 5.43
CA ASP A 98 -5.51 2.64 6.67
C ASP A 98 -4.18 2.95 7.37
N VAL A 99 -3.77 4.21 7.37
CA VAL A 99 -2.49 4.65 7.99
C VAL A 99 -2.75 5.06 9.43
N TYR A 100 -2.08 4.37 10.34
CA TYR A 100 -2.10 4.63 11.76
C TYR A 100 -0.84 5.37 12.19
N MET A 101 -1.01 6.27 13.16
CA MET A 101 0.06 6.99 13.82
C MET A 101 0.15 6.50 15.26
N VAL A 102 1.37 6.29 15.74
CA VAL A 102 1.68 5.87 17.11
C VAL A 102 2.65 6.88 17.71
N ALA A 103 2.23 7.58 18.76
CA ALA A 103 3.09 8.53 19.45
C ALA A 103 4.19 7.80 20.23
N TYR A 104 5.43 8.28 20.20
CA TYR A 104 6.54 7.66 20.94
C TYR A 104 6.28 7.63 22.45
N GLU A 105 5.58 8.63 22.98
CA GLU A 105 5.20 8.74 24.39
C GLU A 105 4.11 7.74 24.80
N HIS A 106 3.33 7.24 23.84
CA HIS A 106 2.21 6.33 24.05
C HIS A 106 2.23 5.21 23.00
N PRO A 107 3.24 4.31 23.03
CA PRO A 107 3.43 3.29 22.01
C PRO A 107 2.32 2.22 21.96
N ASP A 108 1.47 2.18 22.99
CA ASP A 108 0.29 1.33 23.12
C ASP A 108 -0.94 1.88 22.39
N ARG A 109 -0.88 3.11 21.87
CA ARG A 109 -2.02 3.80 21.27
C ARG A 109 -1.77 4.12 19.80
N ALA A 110 -2.53 3.45 18.94
CA ALA A 110 -2.60 3.77 17.52
C ALA A 110 -3.84 4.63 17.23
N THR A 111 -3.67 5.71 16.47
CA THR A 111 -4.77 6.53 15.97
C THR A 111 -4.78 6.49 14.45
N LEU A 112 -5.95 6.27 13.85
CA LEU A 112 -6.12 6.35 12.41
C LEU A 112 -5.86 7.79 11.96
N GLY A 113 -4.84 8.00 11.13
CA GLY A 113 -4.44 9.32 10.65
C GLY A 113 -5.06 9.68 9.30
N THR A 114 -4.98 8.76 8.33
CA THR A 114 -5.48 8.99 6.97
C THR A 114 -5.73 7.66 6.25
N GLN A 115 -6.48 7.72 5.15
CA GLN A 115 -6.85 6.56 4.34
C GLN A 115 -6.76 6.90 2.85
N ALA A 116 -6.48 5.89 2.04
CA ALA A 116 -6.53 6.01 0.59
C ALA A 116 -6.95 4.67 -0.02
N GLU A 117 -7.71 4.73 -1.10
CA GLU A 117 -8.22 3.55 -1.79
C GLU A 117 -7.54 3.37 -3.16
N THR A 118 -7.36 2.12 -3.55
CA THR A 118 -6.96 1.77 -4.91
C THR A 118 -8.13 1.97 -5.88
N ARG A 119 -7.82 1.89 -7.17
CA ARG A 119 -8.83 1.59 -8.18
C ARG A 119 -9.47 0.21 -7.96
N ASN A 120 -10.56 -0.04 -8.67
CA ASN A 120 -11.21 -1.35 -8.68
C ASN A 120 -10.27 -2.42 -9.28
N ILE A 121 -10.32 -3.61 -8.67
CA ILE A 121 -9.62 -4.82 -9.07
C ILE A 121 -10.66 -5.90 -9.26
N THR A 122 -10.65 -6.54 -10.43
CA THR A 122 -11.49 -7.70 -10.73
C THR A 122 -10.66 -8.96 -10.49
N ILE A 123 -11.14 -9.84 -9.63
CA ILE A 123 -10.50 -11.12 -9.32
C ILE A 123 -11.31 -12.24 -9.98
N LEU A 124 -10.65 -12.99 -10.86
CA LEU A 124 -11.22 -14.04 -11.70
C LEU A 124 -10.67 -15.41 -11.31
N GLU A 125 -11.40 -16.49 -11.57
CA GLU A 125 -10.90 -17.85 -11.33
C GLU A 125 -9.94 -18.29 -12.43
N GLU A 126 -10.16 -17.80 -13.65
CA GLU A 126 -9.34 -18.08 -14.81
C GLU A 126 -7.98 -17.35 -14.75
N PRO A 127 -6.94 -17.93 -15.35
CA PRO A 127 -5.65 -17.24 -15.49
C PRO A 127 -5.79 -15.93 -16.26
N VAL A 128 -5.26 -14.85 -15.68
CA VAL A 128 -5.20 -13.52 -16.30
C VAL A 128 -3.76 -13.23 -16.74
N ALA A 129 -3.59 -12.50 -17.83
CA ALA A 129 -2.27 -12.07 -18.25
C ALA A 129 -1.63 -11.14 -17.20
N TYR A 130 -0.37 -11.37 -16.88
CA TYR A 130 0.39 -10.52 -15.96
C TYR A 130 0.33 -9.05 -16.37
N ALA A 131 -0.13 -8.20 -15.44
CA ALA A 131 -0.05 -6.77 -15.63
C ALA A 131 1.40 -6.29 -15.49
N ARG A 132 1.74 -5.25 -16.25
CA ARG A 132 3.05 -4.60 -16.16
C ARG A 132 2.93 -3.24 -15.48
N PRO A 133 3.82 -2.92 -14.54
CA PRO A 133 3.90 -1.56 -14.00
C PRO A 133 4.31 -0.58 -15.11
N SER A 134 3.74 0.63 -15.04
CA SER A 134 4.16 1.74 -15.91
C SER A 134 5.64 2.08 -15.72
N ASP A 135 6.27 2.78 -16.66
CA ASP A 135 7.68 3.19 -16.53
C ASP A 135 7.92 3.98 -15.23
N ARG A 136 6.98 4.87 -14.88
CA ARG A 136 7.03 5.65 -13.63
C ARG A 136 6.95 4.77 -12.39
N GLU A 137 6.04 3.79 -12.36
CA GLU A 137 5.95 2.83 -11.25
C GLU A 137 7.22 1.99 -11.17
N ARG A 138 7.78 1.55 -12.30
CA ARG A 138 9.04 0.79 -12.33
C ARG A 138 10.22 1.58 -11.78
N ASP A 139 10.35 2.86 -12.14
CA ASP A 139 11.42 3.72 -11.65
C ASP A 139 11.27 4.01 -10.15
N LEU A 140 10.04 4.21 -9.67
CA LEU A 140 9.74 4.32 -8.25
C LEU A 140 10.11 3.03 -7.52
N MET A 141 9.60 1.87 -7.97
CA MET A 141 9.89 0.57 -7.38
C MET A 141 11.39 0.28 -7.36
N ARG A 142 12.14 0.67 -8.40
CA ARG A 142 13.61 0.56 -8.42
C ARG A 142 14.26 1.46 -7.36
N SER A 143 13.78 2.68 -7.20
CA SER A 143 14.28 3.62 -6.18
C SER A 143 14.00 3.11 -4.76
N LEU A 144 12.80 2.57 -4.51
CA LEU A 144 12.43 1.98 -3.21
C LEU A 144 13.30 0.77 -2.87
N ARG A 145 13.62 -0.09 -3.85
CA ARG A 145 14.55 -1.21 -3.65
C ARG A 145 15.96 -0.74 -3.28
N ARG A 146 16.45 0.32 -3.93
CA ARG A 146 17.75 0.93 -3.57
C ARG A 146 17.76 1.49 -2.15
N ALA A 147 16.61 1.93 -1.65
CA ALA A 147 16.42 2.34 -0.26
C ALA A 147 16.23 1.16 0.72
N GLY A 148 16.34 -0.10 0.24
CA GLY A 148 16.22 -1.30 1.08
C GLY A 148 14.78 -1.77 1.33
N ILE A 149 13.78 -1.17 0.68
CA ILE A 149 12.37 -1.57 0.82
C ILE A 149 12.13 -2.85 0.00
N PRO A 150 11.54 -3.91 0.58
CA PRO A 150 11.32 -5.18 -0.11
C PRO A 150 10.18 -5.05 -1.14
N VAL A 151 10.54 -4.66 -2.36
CA VAL A 151 9.61 -4.58 -3.50
C VAL A 151 9.97 -5.68 -4.50
N PRO A 152 9.03 -6.53 -4.95
CA PRO A 152 9.29 -7.61 -5.90
C PRO A 152 9.75 -7.09 -7.27
N GLU A 153 10.55 -7.90 -7.97
CA GLU A 153 10.88 -7.71 -9.38
C GLU A 153 9.80 -8.34 -10.28
N PRO A 154 9.58 -7.78 -11.50
CA PRO A 154 8.72 -8.41 -12.50
C PRO A 154 9.31 -9.71 -13.06
#